data_AF-A0A6C0DSE2-F1
#
_entry.id   AF-A0A6C0DSE2-F1
#
_cell.length_a   1.000
_cell.length_b   1.000
_cell.length_c   1.000
_cell.angle_alpha   90.00
_cell.angle_beta   90.00
_cell.angle_gamma   90.00
#
_symmetry.space_group_name_H-M   'P 1'
#
loop_
_entity.id
_entity.type
_entity.pdbx_description
1 polymer ?
#
loop_
_entity_poly.entity_id
_entity_poly.type
_entity_poly.pdbx_seq_one_letter_code
_entity_poly.pdbx_strand_id
1 'polypeptide(L)'
;MDPMIIISVVITFIFFIAKMVEMRYLDKEPKPLKDIVRDTIIIFCSSLLGSFIYFNMNNTIKEFFNIVTETKTLNPETTMIFTDSPGF
;
A
#
# COMPACT_ATOMS: atom_id res chain seq x y z
N MET A 1 10.08 -6.59 10.29
CA MET A 1 9.11 -7.00 9.27
C MET A 1 8.86 -5.80 8.39
N ASP A 2 8.93 -5.95 7.07
CA ASP A 2 8.73 -4.82 6.17
C ASP A 2 7.32 -4.22 6.38
N PRO A 3 7.19 -2.88 6.44
CA PRO A 3 5.91 -2.21 6.69
C PRO A 3 4.83 -2.62 5.67
N MET A 4 5.26 -2.95 4.46
CA MET A 4 4.50 -3.53 3.36
C MET A 4 3.76 -4.84 3.73
N ILE A 5 4.47 -5.72 4.45
CA ILE A 5 3.95 -7.03 4.87
C ILE A 5 2.96 -6.83 6.02
N ILE A 6 3.27 -5.92 6.95
CA ILE A 6 2.39 -5.60 8.08
C ILE A 6 1.04 -5.07 7.58
N ILE A 7 1.05 -4.15 6.62
CA ILE A 7 -0.19 -3.57 6.04
C ILE A 7 -1.01 -4.66 5.34
N SER A 8 -0.37 -5.50 4.52
CA SER A 8 -1.07 -6.60 3.82
C SER A 8 -1.69 -7.60 4.81
N VAL A 9 -1.00 -7.93 5.90
CA VAL A 9 -1.52 -8.81 6.96
C VAL A 9 -2.70 -8.18 7.69
N VAL A 10 -2.64 -6.89 8.00
CA VAL A 10 -3.76 -6.18 8.66
C VAL A 10 -5.01 -6.13 7.76
N ILE A 11 -4.85 -5.83 6.47
CA ILE A 11 -5.97 -5.77 5.51
C ILE A 11 -6.63 -7.15 5.38
N THR A 12 -5.83 -8.20 5.24
CA THR A 12 -6.33 -9.57 5.11
C THR A 12 -7.02 -10.06 6.39
N PHE A 13 -6.52 -9.65 7.57
CA PHE A 13 -7.15 -9.95 8.85
C PHE A 13 -8.51 -9.24 9.03
N ILE A 14 -8.60 -7.95 8.67
CA ILE A 14 -9.86 -7.20 8.70
C ILE A 14 -10.89 -7.83 7.74
N PHE A 15 -10.45 -8.23 6.54
CA PHE A 15 -11.33 -8.91 5.59
C PHE A 15 -11.84 -10.25 6.13
N PHE A 16 -10.97 -11.04 6.76
CA PHE A 16 -11.36 -12.31 7.37
C PHE A 16 -12.43 -12.12 8.46
N ILE A 17 -12.26 -11.11 9.31
CA ILE A 17 -13.26 -10.75 10.33
C ILE A 17 -14.58 -10.33 9.67
N ALA A 18 -14.53 -9.46 8.67
CA ALA A 18 -15.73 -9.01 7.95
C ALA A 18 -16.48 -10.21 7.32
N LYS A 19 -15.75 -11.15 6.70
CA LYS A 19 -16.31 -12.35 6.10
C LYS A 19 -16.95 -13.30 7.14
N MET A 20 -16.32 -13.44 8.30
CA MET A 20 -16.91 -14.20 9.41
C MET A 20 -18.18 -13.55 9.94
N VAL A 21 -18.24 -12.22 10.01
CA VAL A 21 -19.47 -11.49 10.39
C VAL A 21 -20.55 -11.69 9.34
N GLU A 22 -20.20 -11.64 8.05
CA GLU A 22 -21.12 -11.89 6.93
C GLU A 22 -21.78 -13.28 7.03
N MET A 23 -20.97 -14.34 7.21
CA MET A 23 -21.47 -15.71 7.37
C MET A 23 -22.34 -15.90 8.62
N ARG A 24 -22.13 -15.09 9.67
CA ARG A 24 -22.84 -15.24 10.95
C ARG A 24 -24.18 -14.50 10.98
N TYR A 25 -24.34 -13.42 10.21
CA TYR A 25 -25.50 -12.53 10.29
C TYR A 25 -26.28 -12.36 8.98
N LEU A 26 -25.65 -12.49 7.80
CA LEU A 26 -26.31 -12.22 6.51
C LEU A 26 -26.78 -13.49 5.80
N ASP A 27 -26.02 -14.59 5.87
CA ASP A 27 -26.33 -15.80 5.13
C ASP A 27 -27.19 -16.77 5.96
N LYS A 28 -28.43 -17.03 5.53
CA LYS A 28 -29.33 -18.04 6.12
C LYS A 28 -28.98 -19.48 5.70
N GLU A 29 -28.21 -19.64 4.63
CA GLU A 29 -27.68 -20.91 4.16
C GLU A 29 -26.15 -20.82 4.15
N PRO A 30 -25.41 -21.77 4.75
CA PRO A 30 -23.95 -21.70 4.79
C PRO A 30 -23.41 -21.78 3.36
N LYS A 31 -22.88 -20.66 2.85
CA LYS A 31 -22.14 -20.65 1.59
C LYS A 31 -21.02 -21.69 1.65
N PRO A 32 -20.77 -22.44 0.56
CA PRO A 32 -19.73 -23.46 0.55
C PRO A 32 -18.38 -22.80 0.88
N LEU A 33 -17.64 -23.38 1.84
CA LEU A 33 -16.34 -22.87 2.29
C LEU A 33 -15.34 -22.63 1.14
N LYS A 34 -15.55 -23.31 0.01
CA LYS A 34 -14.74 -23.19 -1.20
C LYS A 34 -14.77 -21.78 -1.81
N ASP A 35 -15.89 -21.07 -1.74
CA ASP A 35 -16.02 -19.71 -2.28
C ASP A 35 -15.32 -18.68 -1.39
N ILE A 36 -15.40 -18.88 -0.07
CA ILE A 36 -14.73 -18.03 0.91
C ILE A 36 -13.21 -18.11 0.79
N VAL A 37 -12.67 -19.30 0.58
CA VAL A 37 -11.23 -19.50 0.34
C VAL A 37 -10.79 -18.81 -0.94
N ARG A 38 -11.56 -18.94 -2.03
CA ARG A 38 -11.26 -18.27 -3.30
C ARG A 38 -11.22 -16.75 -3.13
N ASP A 39 -12.20 -16.16 -2.46
CA ASP A 39 -12.26 -14.73 -2.24
C ASP A 39 -11.13 -14.23 -1.34
N THR A 40 -10.76 -15.01 -0.31
CA THR A 40 -9.65 -14.67 0.58
C THR A 40 -8.32 -14.64 -0.18
N ILE A 41 -8.10 -15.58 -1.12
CA ILE A 41 -6.91 -15.60 -1.97
C ILE A 41 -6.88 -14.37 -2.89
N ILE A 42 -8.01 -14.00 -3.49
CA ILE A 42 -8.11 -12.82 -4.36
C ILE A 42 -7.74 -11.55 -3.59
N ILE A 43 -8.22 -11.41 -2.36
CA ILE A 43 -7.98 -10.22 -1.54
C ILE A 43 -6.58 -10.17 -0.98
N PHE A 44 -6.00 -11.33 -0.65
CA PHE A 44 -4.58 -11.42 -0.33
C PHE A 44 -3.73 -10.90 -1.50
N CYS A 45 -3.94 -11.42 -2.71
CA CYS A 45 -3.25 -10.96 -3.91
C CYS A 45 -3.47 -9.47 -4.21
N SER A 46 -4.71 -8.98 -4.05
CA SER A 46 -5.06 -7.57 -4.25
C SER A 46 -4.36 -6.66 -3.22
N SER A 47 -4.31 -7.06 -1.95
CA SER A 47 -3.64 -6.29 -0.89
C SER A 47 -2.12 -6.22 -1.11
N LEU A 48 -1.54 -7.29 -1.66
CA LEU A 48 -0.11 -7.40 -1.95
C LEU A 48 0.27 -6.50 -3.13
N LEU A 49 -0.53 -6.52 -4.21
CA LEU A 49 -0.41 -5.61 -5.34
C LEU A 49 -0.63 -4.15 -4.94
N GLY A 50 -1.66 -3.86 -4.14
CA GLY A 50 -1.95 -2.52 -3.65
C GLY A 50 -0.82 -1.95 -2.80
N SER A 51 -0.26 -2.77 -1.89
CA SER A 51 0.91 -2.40 -1.11
C SER A 51 2.14 -2.17 -1.99
N PHE A 52 2.35 -3.01 -3.01
CA PHE A 52 3.42 -2.85 -4.00
C PHE A 52 3.36 -1.52 -4.74
N ILE A 53 2.19 -1.19 -5.27
CA ILE A 53 1.95 0.08 -5.97
C ILE A 53 2.16 1.25 -5.00
N TYR A 54 1.62 1.16 -3.78
CA TYR A 54 1.75 2.21 -2.78
C TYR A 54 3.21 2.54 -2.47
N PHE A 55 4.07 1.55 -2.24
CA PHE A 55 5.49 1.81 -1.96
C PHE A 55 6.24 2.41 -3.14
N ASN A 56 5.98 1.93 -4.37
CA ASN A 56 6.59 2.51 -5.56
C ASN A 56 6.13 3.95 -5.81
N MET A 57 4.85 4.25 -5.56
CA MET A 57 4.28 5.57 -5.79
C MET A 57 4.46 6.53 -4.61
N ASN A 58 4.84 6.06 -3.43
CA ASN A 58 4.94 6.88 -2.22
C ASN A 58 5.85 8.10 -2.44
N ASN A 59 7.00 7.89 -3.10
CA ASN A 59 7.94 8.97 -3.39
C ASN A 59 7.36 9.96 -4.42
N THR A 60 6.79 9.46 -5.51
CA THR A 60 6.17 10.30 -6.55
C THR A 60 4.98 11.12 -6.03
N ILE A 61 4.13 10.51 -5.18
CA ILE A 61 2.98 11.18 -4.56
C ILE A 61 3.46 12.27 -3.61
N LYS A 62 4.45 11.97 -2.75
CA LYS A 62 5.03 12.98 -1.84
C LYS A 62 5.65 14.14 -2.60
N GLU A 63 6.37 13.87 -3.68
CA GLU A 63 6.99 14.90 -4.50
C GLU A 63 5.95 15.78 -5.21
N PHE A 64 4.90 15.18 -5.77
CA PHE A 64 3.78 15.92 -6.35
C PHE A 64 3.08 16.83 -5.31
N PHE A 65 2.76 16.29 -4.13
CA PHE A 65 2.12 17.07 -3.06
C PHE A 65 3.03 18.19 -2.53
N ASN A 66 4.34 17.97 -2.45
CA ASN A 66 5.32 19.00 -2.07
C ASN A 66 5.38 20.14 -3.09
N ILE A 67 5.30 19.85 -4.39
CA ILE A 67 5.26 20.86 -5.45
C ILE A 67 3.96 21.68 -5.37
N VAL A 68 2.82 21.03 -5.19
CA VAL A 68 1.50 21.69 -5.14
C VAL A 68 1.32 22.53 -3.87
N THR A 69 1.91 22.12 -2.75
CA THR A 69 1.75 22.78 -1.44
C THR A 69 2.86 23.79 -1.13
N GLU A 70 3.77 24.08 -2.07
CA GLU A 70 4.95 24.95 -1.91
C GLU A 70 5.77 24.68 -0.62
N THR A 71 5.72 23.45 -0.09
CA THR A 71 6.52 23.09 1.08
C THR A 71 7.93 22.76 0.57
N LYS A 72 8.77 23.79 0.42
CA LYS A 72 10.17 23.70 -0.05
C LYS A 72 11.06 22.95 0.95
N THR A 73 10.88 21.64 1.08
CA THR A 73 11.95 20.76 1.53
C THR A 73 12.57 20.14 0.28
N LEU A 74 13.49 20.89 -0.33
CA LEU A 74 14.28 20.41 -1.45
C LEU A 74 15.07 19.19 -0.96
N ASN A 75 14.81 18.01 -1.52
CA ASN A 75 15.62 16.84 -1.24
C ASN A 75 17.04 17.11 -1.78
N PRO A 76 18.08 17.24 -0.92
CA PRO A 76 19.42 17.65 -1.36
C PRO A 76 20.08 16.65 -2.32
N GLU A 77 19.55 15.43 -2.45
CA GLU A 77 20.09 14.40 -3.34
C GLU A 77 19.87 14.69 -4.84
N THR A 78 18.86 15.49 -5.22
CA THR A 78 18.57 15.78 -6.65
C THR A 78 19.20 17.07 -7.15
N THR A 79 19.74 17.91 -6.26
CA THR A 79 20.45 19.13 -6.63
C THR A 79 21.95 18.86 -6.65
N MET A 80 22.39 18.07 -7.63
CA MET A 80 23.81 18.02 -7.99
C MET A 80 24.21 19.41 -8.49
N ILE A 81 24.77 20.22 -7.59
CA ILE A 81 25.42 21.47 -7.94
C ILE A 81 26.79 21.06 -8.45
N PHE A 82 27.02 21.20 -9.75
CA PHE A 82 28.35 21.08 -10.36
C PHE A 82 29.21 22.26 -9.88
N THR A 83 29.66 22.22 -8.63
CA THR A 83 30.79 23.04 -8.19
C THR A 83 32.05 22.34 -8.68
N ASP A 84 32.24 22.35 -10.00
CA ASP A 84 33.57 22.12 -10.52
C ASP A 84 34.44 23.21 -9.90
N SER A 85 35.48 22.81 -9.17
CA SER A 85 36.38 23.77 -8.53
C SER A 85 37.00 24.58 -9.67
N PRO A 86 36.87 25.92 -9.70
CA PRO A 86 37.55 26.69 -10.72
C PRO A 86 39.05 26.44 -10.51
N GLY A 87 39.64 25.65 -11.42
CA GLY A 87 41.08 25.48 -11.52
C GLY A 87 41.67 26.83 -11.91
N PHE A 88 42.02 27.61 -10.89
CA PHE A 88 43.08 28.61 -11.01
C PHE A 88 44.42 27.89 -10.89
#